data_AF-A0A4Y9ERE4-F1
#
_entry.id   AF-A0A4Y9ERE4-F1
#
_cell.length_a   1.000
_cell.length_b   1.000
_cell.length_c   1.000
_cell.angle_alpha   90.00
_cell.angle_beta   90.00
_cell.angle_gamma   90.00
#
_symmetry.space_group_name_H-M   'P 1'
#
loop_
_entity.id
_entity.type
_entity.pdbx_description
1 polymer ?
#
loop_
_entity_poly.entity_id
_entity_poly.type
_entity_poly.pdbx_seq_one_letter_code
_entity_poly.pdbx_strand_id
1 'polypeptide(L)'
;MLEERDLDAAVTAGVLDGATRDALVKFARDHRRGEVGPDEEQFRLLTGFNDIFVTIAVGLLLTAVAMLAGAMSPVAGAAGVAAVSWALAEYFTRIKRMALPSIALLLSFVGGVFATCVLVAAQGASLTVNPEHALPPGIIVAAIATVGAAWLHWRRFMVPITVAAGAAALTILAVASVTILTQGATGAVLLTTALCGIAVFALAMWFDTRDRARVTRRTDVAFWLHLLAAPLIVHPVFKLTGLTDGGVPADGAALTVIMVYLALTVLALAIDRRALLVSALAYVIYAIQALVSSGSTPGEGVGLTTLVLGLFLVLLSAAWRPIRRRVLELLPHGLTMKLPAAA
;
A
#
# COMPACT_ATOMS: atom_id res chain seq x y z
N MET A 1 -9.52 -8.91 -31.14
CA MET A 1 -9.86 -7.65 -30.46
C MET A 1 -9.63 -6.55 -31.47
N LEU A 2 -10.65 -5.78 -31.83
CA LEU A 2 -10.53 -4.67 -32.79
C LEU A 2 -9.97 -3.43 -32.08
N GLU A 3 -8.90 -2.86 -32.60
CA GLU A 3 -8.28 -1.63 -32.08
C GLU A 3 -8.75 -0.39 -32.86
N GLU A 4 -8.51 0.82 -32.32
CA GLU A 4 -8.92 2.07 -33.02
C GLU A 4 -8.30 2.18 -34.42
N ARG A 5 -7.09 1.63 -34.64
CA ARG A 5 -6.46 1.53 -35.97
C ARG A 5 -7.22 0.64 -36.96
N ASP A 6 -7.88 -0.41 -36.48
CA ASP A 6 -8.67 -1.30 -37.33
C ASP A 6 -9.99 -0.62 -37.74
N LEU A 7 -10.53 0.23 -36.86
CA LEU A 7 -11.69 1.07 -37.16
C LEU A 7 -11.35 2.16 -38.19
N ASP A 8 -10.18 2.78 -38.09
CA ASP A 8 -9.70 3.77 -39.06
C ASP A 8 -9.43 3.13 -40.44
N ALA A 9 -8.87 1.91 -40.44
CA ALA A 9 -8.72 1.11 -41.66
C ALA A 9 -10.07 0.72 -42.29
N ALA A 10 -11.08 0.41 -41.48
CA ALA A 10 -12.43 0.09 -41.96
C ALA A 10 -13.16 1.31 -42.56
N VAL A 11 -12.91 2.52 -42.05
CA VAL A 11 -13.39 3.77 -42.68
C VAL A 11 -12.72 3.98 -44.04
N THR A 12 -11.40 3.74 -44.10
CA THR A 12 -10.63 3.87 -45.35
C THR A 12 -11.07 2.87 -46.41
N ALA A 13 -11.45 1.66 -45.99
CA ALA A 13 -11.97 0.60 -46.86
C ALA A 13 -13.46 0.79 -47.25
N GLY A 14 -14.13 1.84 -46.78
CA GLY A 14 -15.55 2.10 -47.05
C GLY A 14 -16.51 1.11 -46.38
N VAL A 15 -16.03 0.30 -45.44
CA VAL A 15 -16.84 -0.65 -44.67
C VAL A 15 -17.65 0.08 -43.57
N LEU A 16 -17.11 1.18 -43.05
CA LEU A 16 -17.75 2.05 -42.07
C LEU A 16 -17.71 3.51 -42.55
N ASP A 17 -18.70 4.30 -42.17
CA ASP A 17 -18.60 5.76 -42.30
C ASP A 17 -17.91 6.39 -41.07
N GLY A 18 -17.40 7.61 -41.23
CA GLY A 18 -16.65 8.30 -40.16
C GLY A 18 -17.51 8.60 -38.92
N ALA A 19 -18.79 8.91 -39.11
CA ALA A 19 -19.72 9.21 -38.02
C ALA A 19 -20.02 7.98 -37.15
N THR A 20 -20.17 6.82 -37.78
CA THR A 20 -20.40 5.52 -37.15
C THR A 20 -19.14 5.07 -36.44
N ARG A 21 -17.95 5.28 -37.03
CA ARG A 21 -16.67 5.03 -36.33
C ARG A 21 -16.58 5.84 -35.04
N ASP A 22 -16.87 7.13 -35.08
CA ASP A 22 -16.79 7.98 -33.89
C ASP A 22 -17.86 7.62 -32.85
N ALA A 23 -19.07 7.26 -33.30
CA ALA A 23 -20.11 6.72 -32.44
C ALA A 23 -19.70 5.38 -31.81
N LEU A 24 -19.03 4.48 -32.55
CA LEU A 24 -18.52 3.20 -32.05
C LEU A 24 -17.37 3.39 -31.07
N VAL A 25 -16.47 4.34 -31.32
CA VAL A 25 -15.39 4.67 -30.38
C VAL A 25 -15.96 5.25 -29.09
N LYS A 26 -16.94 6.16 -29.20
CA LYS A 26 -17.66 6.70 -28.04
C LYS A 26 -18.42 5.61 -27.30
N PHE A 27 -19.19 4.80 -28.01
CA PHE A 27 -19.90 3.65 -27.44
C PHE A 27 -18.94 2.68 -26.78
N ALA A 28 -17.85 2.26 -27.42
CA ALA A 28 -16.89 1.34 -26.83
C ALA A 28 -16.14 1.94 -25.63
N ARG A 29 -15.97 3.27 -25.56
CA ARG A 29 -15.44 3.96 -24.37
C ARG A 29 -16.48 3.99 -23.24
N ASP A 30 -17.73 4.29 -23.55
CA ASP A 30 -18.81 4.36 -22.56
C ASP A 30 -19.29 2.97 -22.11
N HIS A 31 -19.27 1.98 -23.00
CA HIS A 31 -19.55 0.58 -22.73
C HIS A 31 -18.42 -0.05 -21.94
N ARG A 32 -17.15 0.20 -22.29
CA ARG A 32 -16.03 -0.17 -21.39
C ARG A 32 -16.15 0.51 -20.04
N ARG A 33 -16.61 1.77 -19.94
CA ARG A 33 -16.89 2.41 -18.64
C ARG A 33 -18.02 1.74 -17.85
N GLY A 34 -19.03 1.18 -18.53
CA GLY A 34 -20.14 0.44 -17.91
C GLY A 34 -19.83 -1.02 -17.60
N GLU A 35 -18.95 -1.65 -18.38
CA GLU A 35 -18.42 -3.02 -18.22
C GLU A 35 -17.12 -3.07 -17.41
N VAL A 36 -16.55 -1.93 -16.98
CA VAL A 36 -15.59 -1.91 -15.87
C VAL A 36 -16.37 -2.30 -14.61
N GLY A 37 -16.68 -3.58 -14.53
CA GLY A 37 -16.83 -4.24 -13.26
C GLY A 37 -15.54 -3.99 -12.47
N PRO A 38 -15.62 -3.87 -11.15
CA PRO A 38 -14.47 -3.70 -10.25
C PRO A 38 -13.34 -4.76 -10.38
N ASP A 39 -13.53 -5.77 -11.23
CA ASP A 39 -12.70 -6.96 -11.37
C ASP A 39 -11.44 -6.77 -12.21
N GLU A 40 -11.36 -5.71 -13.00
CA GLU A 40 -10.12 -5.33 -13.66
C GLU A 40 -9.49 -4.18 -12.89
N GLU A 41 -8.82 -4.51 -11.78
CA GLU A 41 -7.56 -3.84 -11.45
C GLU A 41 -6.57 -4.17 -12.61
N GLN A 42 -6.88 -3.70 -13.83
CA GLN A 42 -5.91 -3.64 -14.90
C GLN A 42 -4.81 -2.76 -14.35
N PHE A 43 -3.72 -3.39 -13.93
CA PHE A 43 -2.48 -2.74 -13.55
C PHE A 43 -2.01 -1.90 -14.73
N ARG A 44 -2.56 -0.68 -14.87
CA ARG A 44 -1.96 0.40 -15.64
C ARG A 44 -0.58 0.80 -15.08
N LEU A 45 -0.16 0.18 -13.97
CA LEU A 45 1.17 0.26 -13.39
C LEU A 45 2.28 -0.37 -14.24
N LEU A 46 1.93 -1.26 -15.19
CA LEU A 46 2.88 -1.83 -16.15
C LEU A 46 2.53 -1.40 -17.57
N THR A 47 2.53 -0.09 -17.83
CA THR A 47 2.34 0.44 -19.20
C THR A 47 3.51 0.20 -20.16
N GLY A 48 4.60 -0.45 -19.71
CA GLY A 48 5.62 -0.97 -20.62
C GLY A 48 6.91 -1.41 -19.93
N PHE A 49 7.69 -2.25 -20.59
CA PHE A 49 9.07 -2.62 -20.21
C PHE A 49 9.94 -1.38 -19.89
N ASN A 50 9.64 -0.25 -20.53
CA ASN A 50 10.28 1.04 -20.26
C ASN A 50 10.12 1.52 -18.80
N ASP A 51 8.96 1.34 -18.16
CA ASP A 51 8.75 1.78 -16.77
C ASP A 51 9.61 0.96 -15.81
N ILE A 52 9.77 -0.34 -16.08
CA ILE A 52 10.66 -1.23 -15.32
C ILE A 52 12.11 -0.79 -15.51
N PHE A 53 12.55 -0.60 -16.75
CA PHE A 53 13.91 -0.17 -17.07
C PHE A 53 14.27 1.15 -16.39
N VAL A 54 13.39 2.17 -16.49
CA VAL A 54 13.59 3.47 -15.85
C VAL A 54 13.62 3.33 -14.33
N THR A 55 12.76 2.51 -13.73
CA THR A 55 12.76 2.30 -12.27
C THR A 55 14.07 1.68 -11.79
N ILE A 56 14.59 0.69 -12.51
CA ILE A 56 15.90 0.08 -12.21
C ILE A 56 17.02 1.12 -12.34
N ALA A 57 17.04 1.89 -13.43
CA ALA A 57 18.04 2.93 -13.67
C ALA A 57 18.01 4.02 -12.57
N VAL A 58 16.82 4.47 -12.18
CA VAL A 58 16.62 5.40 -11.05
C VAL A 58 17.14 4.78 -9.75
N GLY A 59 16.82 3.52 -9.46
CA GLY A 59 17.29 2.82 -8.27
C GLY A 59 18.82 2.73 -8.19
N LEU A 60 19.47 2.38 -9.31
CA LEU A 60 20.94 2.35 -9.41
C LEU A 60 21.55 3.74 -9.20
N LEU A 61 20.98 4.77 -9.82
CA LEU A 61 21.45 6.15 -9.66
C LEU A 61 21.31 6.64 -8.22
N LEU A 62 20.16 6.43 -7.59
CA LEU A 62 19.93 6.82 -6.19
C LEU A 62 20.84 6.07 -5.22
N THR A 63 21.12 4.79 -5.50
CA THR A 63 22.10 4.00 -4.73
C THR A 63 23.50 4.59 -4.89
N ALA A 64 23.92 4.94 -6.11
CA ALA A 64 25.20 5.60 -6.35
C ALA A 64 25.31 6.95 -5.64
N VAL A 65 24.24 7.76 -5.65
CA VAL A 65 24.17 9.02 -4.90
C VAL A 65 24.31 8.77 -3.40
N ALA A 66 23.57 7.79 -2.85
CA ALA A 66 23.65 7.44 -1.45
C ALA A 66 25.08 7.04 -1.04
N MET A 67 25.78 6.24 -1.87
CA MET A 67 27.15 5.81 -1.60
C MET A 67 28.17 6.93 -1.75
N LEU A 68 28.13 7.70 -2.84
CA LEU A 68 29.12 8.75 -3.12
C LEU A 68 28.98 9.93 -2.15
N ALA A 69 27.77 10.43 -1.95
CA ALA A 69 27.55 11.49 -0.96
C ALA A 69 27.68 10.95 0.48
N GLY A 70 27.27 9.69 0.71
CA GLY A 70 27.46 8.98 1.97
C GLY A 70 28.92 8.85 2.39
N ALA A 71 29.84 8.70 1.43
CA ALA A 71 31.29 8.67 1.67
C ALA A 71 31.83 10.01 2.21
N MET A 72 31.15 11.12 1.96
CA MET A 72 31.45 12.41 2.60
C MET A 72 30.87 12.46 4.02
N SER A 73 29.58 12.15 4.14
CA SER A 73 28.91 11.93 5.42
C SER A 73 27.59 11.17 5.22
N PRO A 74 27.12 10.38 6.20
CA PRO A 74 25.81 9.72 6.11
C PRO A 74 24.65 10.69 5.85
N VAL A 75 24.71 11.88 6.46
CA VAL A 75 23.71 12.94 6.26
C VAL A 75 23.69 13.40 4.80
N ALA A 76 24.86 13.61 4.19
CA ALA A 76 24.95 14.00 2.78
C ALA A 76 24.40 12.91 1.84
N GLY A 77 24.62 11.63 2.17
CA GLY A 77 24.00 10.50 1.48
C GLY A 77 22.47 10.57 1.46
N ALA A 78 21.85 10.66 2.65
CA ALA A 78 20.39 10.72 2.77
C ALA A 78 19.79 11.99 2.12
N ALA A 79 20.42 13.14 2.34
CA ALA A 79 19.97 14.42 1.77
C ALA A 79 20.12 14.44 0.24
N GLY A 80 21.21 13.87 -0.27
CA GLY A 80 21.45 13.70 -1.71
C GLY A 80 20.38 12.83 -2.36
N VAL A 81 20.02 11.69 -1.75
CA VAL A 81 18.93 10.83 -2.22
C VAL A 81 17.61 11.60 -2.26
N ALA A 82 17.26 12.35 -1.22
CA ALA A 82 16.05 13.17 -1.20
C ALA A 82 16.05 14.21 -2.32
N ALA A 83 17.14 14.98 -2.47
CA ALA A 83 17.25 16.04 -3.47
C ALA A 83 17.17 15.49 -4.90
N VAL A 84 17.93 14.42 -5.20
CA VAL A 84 17.91 13.78 -6.53
C VAL A 84 16.56 13.14 -6.81
N SER A 85 15.92 12.51 -5.81
CA SER A 85 14.58 11.94 -5.99
C SER A 85 13.55 13.00 -6.38
N TRP A 86 13.58 14.18 -5.74
CA TRP A 86 12.71 15.29 -6.12
C TRP A 86 13.01 15.78 -7.54
N ALA A 87 14.29 16.00 -7.87
CA ALA A 87 14.70 16.48 -9.18
C ALA A 87 14.27 15.51 -10.31
N LEU A 88 14.41 14.20 -10.10
CA LEU A 88 13.97 13.19 -11.05
C LEU A 88 12.43 13.09 -11.11
N ALA A 89 11.72 13.29 -10.01
CA ALA A 89 10.25 13.32 -10.00
C ALA A 89 9.71 14.49 -10.85
N GLU A 90 10.42 15.62 -10.92
CA GLU A 90 10.07 16.71 -11.83
C GLU A 90 10.05 16.28 -13.30
N TYR A 91 10.91 15.35 -13.70
CA TYR A 91 10.89 14.82 -15.05
C TYR A 91 9.97 13.61 -15.19
N PHE A 92 10.22 12.54 -14.44
CA PHE A 92 9.56 11.25 -14.62
C PHE A 92 8.10 11.24 -14.12
N THR A 93 7.81 11.97 -13.04
CA THR A 93 6.46 12.05 -12.47
C THR A 93 5.64 13.17 -13.12
N ARG A 94 6.17 14.40 -13.16
CA ARG A 94 5.40 15.55 -13.66
C ARG A 94 5.26 15.57 -15.18
N ILE A 95 6.36 15.37 -15.90
CA ILE A 95 6.40 15.52 -17.37
C ILE A 95 6.05 14.20 -18.05
N LYS A 96 6.78 13.12 -17.73
CA LYS A 96 6.57 11.80 -18.37
C LYS A 96 5.38 11.01 -17.81
N ARG A 97 4.89 11.35 -16.61
CA ARG A 97 3.73 10.72 -15.97
C ARG A 97 3.84 9.20 -15.84
N MET A 98 5.05 8.69 -15.59
CA MET A 98 5.30 7.25 -15.41
C MET A 98 4.88 6.81 -14.01
N ALA A 99 4.21 5.67 -13.86
CA ALA A 99 3.64 5.26 -12.58
C ALA A 99 4.68 4.62 -11.65
N LEU A 100 5.38 3.58 -12.11
CA LEU A 100 6.31 2.80 -11.29
C LEU A 100 7.54 3.61 -10.84
N PRO A 101 8.25 4.36 -11.72
CA PRO A 101 9.34 5.22 -11.28
C PRO A 101 8.89 6.27 -10.26
N SER A 102 7.67 6.80 -10.39
CA SER A 102 7.15 7.80 -9.46
C SER A 102 6.92 7.25 -8.06
N ILE A 103 6.53 5.97 -7.93
CA ILE A 103 6.42 5.31 -6.63
C ILE A 103 7.81 5.17 -6.00
N ALA A 104 8.80 4.68 -6.76
CA ALA A 104 10.16 4.53 -6.27
C ALA A 104 10.76 5.89 -5.83
N LEU A 105 10.62 6.92 -6.67
CA LEU A 105 11.09 8.27 -6.38
C LEU A 105 10.43 8.88 -5.15
N LEU A 106 9.11 8.69 -4.98
CA LEU A 106 8.42 9.15 -3.78
C LEU A 106 8.99 8.47 -2.53
N LEU A 107 9.10 7.14 -2.52
CA LEU A 107 9.58 6.38 -1.36
C LEU A 107 11.02 6.79 -1.00
N SER A 108 11.88 6.94 -2.00
CA SER A 108 13.24 7.44 -1.81
C SER A 108 13.27 8.89 -1.32
N PHE A 109 12.37 9.75 -1.79
CA PHE A 109 12.25 11.13 -1.32
C PHE A 109 11.83 11.20 0.16
N VAL A 110 10.69 10.60 0.53
CA VAL A 110 10.22 10.64 1.93
C VAL A 110 11.15 9.91 2.89
N GLY A 111 11.72 8.79 2.45
CA GLY A 111 12.73 8.04 3.21
C GLY A 111 14.03 8.80 3.38
N GLY A 112 14.51 9.48 2.32
CA GLY A 112 15.69 10.33 2.37
C GLY A 112 15.50 11.53 3.30
N VAL A 113 14.35 12.22 3.26
CA VAL A 113 14.03 13.31 4.19
C VAL A 113 14.02 12.79 5.64
N PHE A 114 13.32 11.68 5.89
CA PHE A 114 13.25 11.08 7.22
C PHE A 114 14.64 10.71 7.74
N ALA A 115 15.42 9.97 6.94
CA ALA A 115 16.77 9.53 7.29
C ALA A 115 17.72 10.72 7.51
N THR A 116 17.62 11.78 6.71
CA THR A 116 18.42 13.00 6.90
C THR A 116 18.18 13.61 8.28
N CYS A 117 16.92 13.78 8.68
CA CYS A 117 16.58 14.35 9.98
C CYS A 117 17.04 13.46 11.15
N VAL A 118 16.87 12.13 11.03
CA VAL A 118 17.34 11.19 12.04
C VAL A 118 18.86 11.24 12.17
N LEU A 119 19.59 11.21 11.06
CA LEU A 119 21.05 11.25 11.04
C LEU A 119 21.60 12.57 11.58
N VAL A 120 20.99 13.70 11.24
CA VAL A 120 21.39 15.00 11.80
C VAL A 120 21.21 15.01 13.32
N ALA A 121 20.08 14.52 13.82
CA ALA A 121 19.84 14.43 15.25
C ALA A 121 20.79 13.45 15.96
N ALA A 122 21.21 12.40 15.27
CA ALA A 122 22.22 11.44 15.74
C ALA A 122 23.67 11.90 15.51
N GLN A 123 23.91 13.17 15.15
CA GLN A 123 25.24 13.72 14.85
C GLN A 123 26.02 12.94 13.79
N GLY A 124 25.32 12.35 12.83
CA GLY A 124 25.90 11.55 11.74
C GLY A 124 26.28 10.12 12.13
N ALA A 125 25.92 9.65 13.33
CA ALA A 125 26.03 8.24 13.69
C ALA A 125 25.17 7.35 12.77
N SER A 126 25.47 6.05 12.73
CA SER A 126 24.77 5.10 11.85
C SER A 126 23.25 5.08 12.06
N LEU A 127 22.49 4.80 11.00
CA LEU A 127 21.03 4.57 11.02
C LEU A 127 20.60 3.34 11.85
N THR A 128 21.54 2.67 12.53
CA THR A 128 21.26 1.51 13.37
C THR A 128 20.46 1.96 14.58
N VAL A 129 19.16 1.72 14.54
CA VAL A 129 18.27 1.83 15.70
C VAL A 129 18.68 0.73 16.67
N ASN A 130 19.58 1.05 17.60
CA ASN A 130 19.88 0.16 18.71
C ASN A 130 18.66 0.12 19.65
N PRO A 131 18.11 -1.07 19.97
CA PRO A 131 16.98 -1.20 20.89
C PRO A 131 17.26 -0.63 22.29
N GLU A 132 18.54 -0.57 22.67
CA GLU A 132 19.01 -0.08 23.97
C GLU A 132 19.18 1.44 24.05
N HIS A 133 19.18 2.13 22.91
CA HIS A 133 19.24 3.59 22.88
C HIS A 133 17.83 4.14 22.80
N ALA A 134 17.46 5.03 23.73
CA ALA A 134 16.22 5.78 23.68
C ALA A 134 16.01 6.32 22.25
N LEU A 135 14.79 6.18 21.71
CA LEU A 135 14.44 6.71 20.39
C LEU A 135 15.02 8.12 20.27
N PRO A 136 15.95 8.37 19.31
CA PRO A 136 16.58 9.67 19.24
C PRO A 136 15.47 10.71 19.10
N PRO A 137 15.51 11.82 19.87
CA PRO A 137 14.54 12.92 19.74
C PRO A 137 14.33 13.38 18.28
N GLY A 138 15.34 13.11 17.43
CA GLY A 138 15.29 13.23 15.98
C GLY A 138 14.15 12.51 15.27
N ILE A 139 13.56 11.45 15.81
CA ILE A 139 12.45 10.72 15.15
C ILE A 139 11.19 11.58 15.08
N ILE A 140 10.90 12.34 16.14
CA ILE A 140 9.77 13.28 16.14
C ILE A 140 9.99 14.36 15.08
N VAL A 141 11.18 14.96 15.06
CA VAL A 141 11.55 16.00 14.09
C VAL A 141 11.50 15.45 12.66
N ALA A 142 12.03 14.24 12.45
CA ALA A 142 12.00 13.54 11.17
C ALA A 142 10.58 13.26 10.71
N ALA A 143 9.71 12.77 11.60
CA ALA A 143 8.31 12.52 11.26
C ALA A 143 7.59 13.81 10.86
N ILE A 144 7.77 14.91 11.61
CA ILE A 144 7.19 16.22 11.27
C ILE A 144 7.71 16.72 9.92
N ALA A 145 9.02 16.66 9.69
CA ALA A 145 9.63 17.06 8.43
C ALA A 145 9.12 16.22 7.25
N THR A 146 8.99 14.91 7.44
CA THR A 146 8.47 14.00 6.41
C THR A 146 6.99 14.23 6.12
N VAL A 147 6.16 14.58 7.11
CA VAL A 147 4.77 15.01 6.87
C VAL A 147 4.74 16.26 5.99
N GLY A 148 5.56 17.26 6.31
CA GLY A 148 5.68 18.48 5.50
C GLY A 148 6.18 18.19 4.08
N ALA A 149 7.19 17.33 3.93
CA ALA A 149 7.73 16.90 2.65
C ALA A 149 6.70 16.12 1.82
N ALA A 150 5.95 15.20 2.43
CA ALA A 150 4.86 14.48 1.77
C ALA A 150 3.76 15.45 1.31
N TRP A 151 3.40 16.44 2.12
CA TRP A 151 2.43 17.46 1.73
C TRP A 151 2.92 18.30 0.52
N LEU A 152 4.18 18.73 0.54
CA LEU A 152 4.81 19.44 -0.59
C LEU A 152 4.82 18.57 -1.86
N HIS A 153 5.22 17.30 -1.74
CA HIS A 153 5.22 16.35 -2.84
C HIS A 153 3.80 16.14 -3.39
N TRP A 154 2.80 15.99 -2.52
CA TRP A 154 1.41 15.83 -2.93
C TRP A 154 0.93 17.04 -3.72
N ARG A 155 1.14 18.26 -3.18
CA ARG A 155 0.75 19.51 -3.86
C ARG A 155 1.43 19.65 -5.24
N ARG A 156 2.64 19.14 -5.38
CA ARG A 156 3.46 19.29 -6.59
C ARG A 156 3.15 18.27 -7.68
N PHE A 157 3.04 16.99 -7.30
CA PHE A 157 2.98 15.86 -8.23
C PHE A 157 1.62 15.14 -8.24
N MET A 158 0.82 15.31 -7.18
CA MET A 158 -0.52 14.71 -7.03
C MET A 158 -0.52 13.18 -7.21
N VAL A 159 0.50 12.51 -6.67
CA VAL A 159 0.67 11.04 -6.71
C VAL A 159 -0.05 10.39 -5.52
N PRO A 160 -1.05 9.52 -5.74
CA PRO A 160 -1.92 8.96 -4.69
C PRO A 160 -1.21 8.40 -3.44
N ILE A 161 -0.15 7.62 -3.64
CA ILE A 161 0.62 6.99 -2.56
C ILE A 161 1.26 8.01 -1.59
N THR A 162 1.46 9.27 -2.00
CA THR A 162 2.01 10.31 -1.12
C THR A 162 1.13 10.58 0.10
N VAL A 163 -0.20 10.43 -0.04
CA VAL A 163 -1.11 10.59 1.10
C VAL A 163 -0.89 9.48 2.14
N ALA A 164 -0.68 8.24 1.69
CA ALA A 164 -0.35 7.13 2.57
C ALA A 164 1.04 7.31 3.21
N ALA A 165 2.04 7.77 2.46
CA ALA A 165 3.35 8.10 3.04
C ALA A 165 3.27 9.17 4.14
N GLY A 166 2.45 10.21 3.93
CA GLY A 166 2.18 11.23 4.96
C GLY A 166 1.44 10.68 6.18
N ALA A 167 0.44 9.81 5.98
CA ALA A 167 -0.26 9.13 7.06
C ALA A 167 0.66 8.18 7.87
N ALA A 168 1.59 7.51 7.19
CA ALA A 168 2.61 6.68 7.83
C ALA A 168 3.55 7.56 8.69
N ALA A 169 4.00 8.71 8.17
CA ALA A 169 4.81 9.65 8.93
C ALA A 169 4.07 10.22 10.16
N LEU A 170 2.77 10.52 10.06
CA LEU A 170 1.93 10.89 11.21
C LEU A 170 1.80 9.76 12.23
N THR A 171 1.71 8.51 11.76
CA THR A 171 1.67 7.34 12.64
C THR A 171 2.99 7.18 13.40
N ILE A 172 4.13 7.35 12.71
CA ILE A 172 5.47 7.34 13.33
C ILE A 172 5.56 8.45 14.38
N LEU A 173 5.07 9.66 14.07
CA LEU A 173 5.04 10.77 15.03
C LEU A 173 4.26 10.39 16.30
N ALA A 174 3.03 9.90 16.15
CA ALA A 174 2.17 9.53 17.28
C ALA A 174 2.80 8.42 18.13
N VAL A 175 3.31 7.36 17.48
CA VAL A 175 3.97 6.24 18.15
C VAL A 175 5.25 6.70 18.86
N ALA A 176 6.10 7.50 18.21
CA ALA A 176 7.33 8.00 18.83
C ALA A 176 7.04 8.89 20.05
N SER A 177 6.02 9.74 19.97
CA SER A 177 5.57 10.56 21.11
C SER A 177 5.11 9.69 22.28
N VAL A 178 4.27 8.67 22.02
CA VAL A 178 3.80 7.76 23.09
C VAL A 178 4.95 6.94 23.67
N THR A 179 5.87 6.44 22.85
CA THR A 179 7.05 5.73 23.31
C THR A 179 7.86 6.57 24.29
N ILE A 180 8.08 7.86 24.01
CA ILE A 180 8.79 8.77 24.92
C ILE A 180 8.00 9.02 26.20
N LEU A 181 6.70 9.33 26.10
CA LEU A 181 5.85 9.63 27.25
C LEU A 181 5.67 8.44 28.21
N THR A 182 5.69 7.23 27.66
CA THR A 182 5.46 5.99 28.42
C THR A 182 6.74 5.20 28.70
N GLN A 183 7.91 5.77 28.38
CA GLN A 183 9.21 5.13 28.53
C GLN A 183 9.29 3.75 27.84
N GLY A 184 8.64 3.62 26.68
CA GLY A 184 8.67 2.38 25.88
C GLY A 184 7.70 1.30 26.32
N ALA A 185 6.66 1.62 27.09
CA ALA A 185 5.64 0.64 27.47
C ALA A 185 5.00 0.00 26.22
N THR A 186 5.29 -1.29 26.00
CA THR A 186 4.89 -2.02 24.80
C THR A 186 3.39 -1.96 24.55
N GLY A 187 2.57 -2.13 25.59
CA GLY A 187 1.11 -2.05 25.48
C GLY A 187 0.62 -0.70 24.95
N ALA A 188 1.20 0.41 25.41
CA ALA A 188 0.82 1.75 24.94
C ALA A 188 1.22 1.99 23.48
N VAL A 189 2.40 1.51 23.08
CA VAL A 189 2.89 1.60 21.69
C VAL A 189 2.01 0.79 20.74
N LEU A 190 1.70 -0.46 21.10
CA LEU A 190 0.84 -1.33 20.29
C LEU A 190 -0.59 -0.79 20.20
N LEU A 191 -1.16 -0.28 21.30
CA LEU A 191 -2.48 0.35 21.31
C LEU A 191 -2.50 1.59 20.41
N THR A 192 -1.50 2.47 20.52
CA THR A 192 -1.39 3.67 19.68
C THR A 192 -1.28 3.30 18.20
N THR A 193 -0.49 2.28 17.88
CA THR A 193 -0.34 1.76 16.51
C THR A 193 -1.69 1.27 15.97
N ALA A 194 -2.45 0.50 16.76
CA ALA A 194 -3.78 0.02 16.39
C ALA A 194 -4.77 1.17 16.16
N LEU A 195 -4.78 2.17 17.05
CA LEU A 195 -5.64 3.36 16.93
C LEU A 195 -5.29 4.18 15.68
N CYS A 196 -4.01 4.36 15.37
CA CYS A 196 -3.58 4.96 14.10
C CYS A 196 -4.04 4.13 12.90
N GLY A 197 -3.94 2.80 12.96
CA GLY A 197 -4.46 1.91 11.91
C GLY A 197 -5.96 2.10 11.66
N ILE A 198 -6.75 2.18 12.73
CA ILE A 198 -8.20 2.46 12.64
C ILE A 198 -8.45 3.86 12.05
N ALA A 199 -7.69 4.88 12.45
CA ALA A 199 -7.83 6.23 11.91
C ALA A 199 -7.47 6.30 10.42
N VAL A 200 -6.40 5.63 10.00
CA VAL A 200 -6.01 5.53 8.58
C VAL A 200 -7.06 4.77 7.78
N PHE A 201 -7.62 3.68 8.33
CA PHE A 201 -8.74 2.95 7.73
C PHE A 201 -9.97 3.85 7.56
N ALA A 202 -10.35 4.61 8.59
CA ALA A 202 -11.45 5.56 8.52
C ALA A 202 -11.24 6.63 7.44
N LEU A 203 -10.00 7.13 7.30
CA LEU A 203 -9.63 8.05 6.22
C LEU A 203 -9.74 7.39 4.84
N ALA A 204 -9.31 6.13 4.70
CA ALA A 204 -9.45 5.36 3.46
C ALA A 204 -10.93 5.21 3.07
N MET A 205 -11.80 4.87 4.03
CA MET A 205 -13.24 4.79 3.84
C MET A 205 -13.88 6.14 3.48
N TRP A 206 -13.38 7.25 4.03
CA TRP A 206 -13.83 8.60 3.69
C TRP A 206 -13.56 8.96 2.22
N PHE A 207 -12.45 8.47 1.65
CA PHE A 207 -12.15 8.61 0.21
C PHE A 207 -13.04 7.70 -0.64
N ASP A 208 -13.18 6.43 -0.28
CA ASP A 208 -14.01 5.46 -1.00
C ASP A 208 -15.48 5.87 -1.08
N THR A 209 -16.05 6.33 0.04
CA THR A 209 -17.45 6.76 0.09
C THR A 209 -17.73 8.02 -0.73
N ARG A 210 -16.71 8.85 -1.01
CA ARG A 210 -16.79 10.04 -1.87
C ARG A 210 -16.58 9.77 -3.35
N ASP A 211 -16.19 8.55 -3.70
CA ASP A 211 -15.96 8.12 -5.07
C ASP A 211 -16.49 6.70 -5.26
N ARG A 212 -17.81 6.54 -5.04
CA ARG A 212 -18.49 5.24 -5.12
C ARG A 212 -18.41 4.61 -6.52
N ALA A 213 -18.35 5.45 -7.55
CA ALA A 213 -18.18 5.02 -8.94
C ALA A 213 -16.72 4.66 -9.28
N ARG A 214 -15.76 4.93 -8.38
CA ARG A 214 -14.32 4.64 -8.53
C ARG A 214 -13.69 5.26 -9.79
N VAL A 215 -14.11 6.47 -10.13
CA VAL A 215 -13.69 7.13 -11.38
C VAL A 215 -12.63 8.22 -11.17
N THR A 216 -12.38 8.64 -9.94
CA THR A 216 -11.45 9.73 -9.62
C THR A 216 -10.19 9.22 -8.94
N ARG A 217 -9.15 10.07 -8.85
CA ARG A 217 -7.91 9.78 -8.10
C ARG A 217 -8.13 9.44 -6.62
N ARG A 218 -9.33 9.72 -6.08
CA ARG A 218 -9.69 9.36 -4.70
C ARG A 218 -9.68 7.85 -4.48
N THR A 219 -10.04 7.08 -5.51
CA THR A 219 -9.98 5.60 -5.47
C THR A 219 -8.55 5.11 -5.23
N ASP A 220 -7.57 5.73 -5.90
CA ASP A 220 -6.16 5.36 -5.78
C ASP A 220 -5.62 5.76 -4.40
N VAL A 221 -6.00 6.93 -3.89
CA VAL A 221 -5.62 7.38 -2.54
C VAL A 221 -6.15 6.41 -1.50
N ALA A 222 -7.43 6.01 -1.62
CA ALA A 222 -8.05 5.04 -0.72
C ALA A 222 -7.36 3.67 -0.79
N PHE A 223 -6.98 3.21 -1.98
CA PHE A 223 -6.22 1.96 -2.14
C PHE A 223 -4.94 1.96 -1.30
N TRP A 224 -4.11 3.00 -1.41
CA TRP A 224 -2.85 3.09 -0.67
C TRP A 224 -3.06 3.25 0.84
N LEU A 225 -4.12 3.96 1.26
CA LEU A 225 -4.46 4.09 2.67
C LEU A 225 -4.96 2.76 3.27
N HIS A 226 -5.75 1.97 2.53
CA HIS A 226 -6.12 0.61 2.95
C HIS A 226 -4.89 -0.29 3.07
N LEU A 227 -3.98 -0.21 2.09
CA LEU A 227 -2.71 -0.95 2.12
C LEU A 227 -1.90 -0.62 3.38
N LEU A 228 -1.85 0.65 3.80
CA LEU A 228 -1.19 1.07 5.04
C LEU A 228 -1.96 0.67 6.31
N ALA A 229 -3.29 0.76 6.31
CA ALA A 229 -4.10 0.54 7.50
C ALA A 229 -4.04 -0.91 7.99
N ALA A 230 -4.10 -1.88 7.08
CA ALA A 230 -4.11 -3.30 7.41
C ALA A 230 -2.94 -3.73 8.33
N PRO A 231 -1.66 -3.47 8.01
CA PRO A 231 -0.55 -3.85 8.88
C PRO A 231 -0.57 -3.09 10.21
N LEU A 232 -1.01 -1.82 10.23
CA LEU A 232 -1.15 -1.06 11.48
C LEU A 232 -2.20 -1.66 12.43
N ILE A 233 -3.20 -2.36 11.89
CA ILE A 233 -4.24 -3.06 12.67
C ILE A 233 -3.78 -4.46 13.08
N VAL A 234 -3.21 -5.22 12.14
CA VAL A 234 -2.86 -6.64 12.37
C VAL A 234 -1.59 -6.79 13.20
N HIS A 235 -0.59 -5.93 13.02
CA HIS A 235 0.69 -6.04 13.72
C HIS A 235 0.56 -5.98 15.25
N PRO A 236 -0.23 -5.07 15.85
CA PRO A 236 -0.48 -5.08 17.29
C PRO A 236 -1.08 -6.38 17.81
N VAL A 237 -2.07 -6.95 17.12
CA VAL A 237 -2.67 -8.23 17.49
C VAL A 237 -1.61 -9.34 17.45
N PHE A 238 -0.85 -9.37 16.36
CA PHE A 238 0.20 -10.36 16.13
C PHE A 238 1.28 -10.33 17.25
N LYS A 239 1.72 -9.13 17.65
CA LYS A 239 2.66 -8.93 18.75
C LYS A 239 2.07 -9.32 20.10
N LEU A 240 0.83 -8.92 20.40
CA LEU A 240 0.16 -9.25 21.66
C LEU A 240 -0.03 -10.76 21.85
N THR A 241 -0.21 -11.51 20.76
CA THR A 241 -0.34 -12.97 20.80
C THR A 241 0.99 -13.72 21.00
N GLY A 242 2.14 -13.03 20.96
CA GLY A 242 3.46 -13.62 21.20
C GLY A 242 4.04 -14.45 20.05
N LEU A 243 3.42 -14.43 18.85
CA LEU A 243 3.88 -15.21 17.69
C LEU A 243 5.28 -14.83 17.19
N THR A 244 5.82 -13.66 17.54
CA THR A 244 7.11 -13.16 17.01
C THR A 244 8.27 -13.19 17.98
N ASP A 245 8.04 -13.42 19.26
CA ASP A 245 8.99 -12.99 20.30
C ASP A 245 9.92 -14.11 20.79
N GLY A 246 10.02 -15.22 20.04
CA GLY A 246 10.88 -16.36 20.37
C GLY A 246 10.49 -17.11 21.65
N GLY A 247 9.56 -16.56 22.45
CA GLY A 247 8.91 -17.21 23.57
C GLY A 247 7.76 -18.13 23.13
N VAL A 248 7.11 -18.75 24.12
CA VAL A 248 5.94 -19.61 23.88
C VAL A 248 4.77 -18.70 23.48
N PRO A 249 4.20 -18.85 22.27
CA PRO A 249 3.01 -18.10 21.86
C PRO A 249 1.85 -18.36 22.83
N ALA A 250 0.92 -17.41 22.94
CA ALA A 250 -0.30 -17.62 23.72
C ALA A 250 -1.13 -18.79 23.14
N ASP A 251 -1.87 -19.49 23.99
CA ASP A 251 -2.79 -20.53 23.54
C ASP A 251 -3.79 -19.95 22.52
N GLY A 252 -3.87 -20.56 21.33
CA GLY A 252 -4.72 -20.07 20.26
C GLY A 252 -4.23 -18.81 19.54
N ALA A 253 -2.96 -18.41 19.73
CA ALA A 253 -2.35 -17.26 19.05
C ALA A 253 -2.54 -17.30 17.52
N ALA A 254 -2.16 -18.41 16.88
CA ALA A 254 -2.31 -18.60 15.44
C ALA A 254 -3.77 -18.50 14.98
N LEU A 255 -4.70 -19.11 15.74
CA LEU A 255 -6.13 -19.04 15.46
C LEU A 255 -6.66 -17.61 15.55
N THR A 256 -6.20 -16.83 16.54
CA THR A 256 -6.59 -15.44 16.71
C THR A 256 -6.21 -14.59 15.49
N VAL A 257 -4.99 -14.75 14.97
CA VAL A 257 -4.52 -14.01 13.79
C VAL A 257 -5.28 -14.43 12.53
N ILE A 258 -5.55 -15.73 12.36
CA ILE A 258 -6.38 -16.24 11.26
C ILE A 258 -7.79 -15.64 11.33
N MET A 259 -8.41 -15.59 12.51
CA MET A 259 -9.74 -15.00 12.69
C MET A 259 -9.75 -13.50 12.37
N VAL A 260 -8.71 -12.76 12.74
CA VAL A 260 -8.56 -11.35 12.35
C VAL A 260 -8.42 -11.22 10.83
N TYR A 261 -7.64 -12.09 10.19
CA TYR A 261 -7.50 -12.08 8.73
C TYR A 261 -8.83 -12.41 8.02
N LEU A 262 -9.60 -13.36 8.54
CA LEU A 262 -10.95 -13.67 8.04
C LEU A 262 -11.92 -12.50 8.25
N ALA A 263 -11.87 -11.81 9.38
CA ALA A 263 -12.66 -10.61 9.62
C ALA A 263 -12.29 -9.49 8.63
N LEU A 264 -11.00 -9.28 8.38
CA LEU A 264 -10.53 -8.37 7.33
C LEU A 264 -10.94 -8.83 5.93
N THR A 265 -11.06 -10.13 5.69
CA THR A 265 -11.57 -10.67 4.42
C THR A 265 -13.03 -10.33 4.20
N VAL A 266 -13.87 -10.52 5.21
CA VAL A 266 -15.29 -10.12 5.16
C VAL A 266 -15.40 -8.62 4.95
N LEU A 267 -14.59 -7.82 5.65
CA LEU A 267 -14.55 -6.38 5.48
C LEU A 267 -14.12 -5.99 4.06
N ALA A 268 -13.05 -6.59 3.53
CA ALA A 268 -12.53 -6.38 2.19
C ALA A 268 -13.55 -6.73 1.10
N LEU A 269 -14.33 -7.79 1.29
CA LEU A 269 -15.44 -8.17 0.40
C LEU A 269 -16.57 -7.13 0.44
N ALA A 270 -16.97 -6.68 1.64
CA ALA A 270 -18.03 -5.69 1.81
C ALA A 270 -17.68 -4.36 1.12
N ILE A 271 -16.46 -3.86 1.33
CA ILE A 271 -15.98 -2.61 0.72
C ILE A 271 -15.44 -2.79 -0.71
N ASP A 272 -15.34 -4.03 -1.17
CA ASP A 272 -14.81 -4.41 -2.48
C ASP A 272 -13.35 -3.95 -2.70
N ARG A 273 -12.47 -4.14 -1.70
CA ARG A 273 -11.06 -3.71 -1.74
C ARG A 273 -10.10 -4.85 -1.40
N ARG A 274 -9.43 -5.39 -2.42
CA ARG A 274 -8.44 -6.48 -2.28
C ARG A 274 -7.15 -6.05 -1.58
N ALA A 275 -6.79 -4.76 -1.62
CA ALA A 275 -5.57 -4.21 -1.02
C ALA A 275 -5.37 -4.58 0.47
N LEU A 276 -6.46 -4.63 1.24
CA LEU A 276 -6.43 -5.03 2.66
C LEU A 276 -5.89 -6.45 2.85
N LEU A 277 -6.33 -7.39 2.00
CA LEU A 277 -5.95 -8.80 2.06
C LEU A 277 -4.49 -9.01 1.70
N VAL A 278 -4.03 -8.31 0.66
CA VAL A 278 -2.64 -8.39 0.20
C VAL A 278 -1.70 -7.87 1.27
N SER A 279 -2.04 -6.75 1.94
CA SER A 279 -1.17 -6.16 2.96
C SER A 279 -1.08 -6.99 4.25
N ALA A 280 -2.15 -7.69 4.61
CA ALA A 280 -2.17 -8.56 5.79
C ALA A 280 -1.63 -9.98 5.51
N LEU A 281 -1.26 -10.29 4.26
CA LEU A 281 -0.97 -11.65 3.82
C LEU A 281 0.23 -12.28 4.55
N ALA A 282 1.30 -11.52 4.77
CA ALA A 282 2.49 -12.01 5.47
C ALA A 282 2.17 -12.51 6.89
N TYR A 283 1.23 -11.85 7.59
CA TYR A 283 0.83 -12.22 8.95
C TYR A 283 0.07 -13.55 8.97
N VAL A 284 -0.86 -13.77 8.03
CA VAL A 284 -1.62 -15.03 7.97
C VAL A 284 -0.75 -16.18 7.47
N ILE A 285 0.20 -15.94 6.55
CA ILE A 285 1.21 -16.94 6.16
C ILE A 285 1.92 -17.45 7.40
N TYR A 286 2.46 -16.53 8.21
CA TYR A 286 3.17 -16.89 9.42
C TYR A 286 2.27 -17.62 10.42
N ALA A 287 1.04 -17.15 10.64
CA ALA A 287 0.11 -17.77 11.58
C ALA A 287 -0.27 -19.20 11.18
N ILE A 288 -0.55 -19.46 9.90
CA ILE A 288 -0.82 -20.82 9.40
C ILE A 288 0.44 -21.66 9.52
N GLN A 289 1.61 -21.12 9.18
CA GLN A 289 2.87 -21.84 9.32
C GLN A 289 3.11 -22.26 10.76
N ALA A 290 2.87 -21.39 11.75
CA ALA A 290 3.00 -21.69 13.17
C ALA A 290 2.02 -22.78 13.65
N LEU A 291 0.80 -22.84 13.07
CA LEU A 291 -0.20 -23.86 13.40
C LEU A 291 0.12 -25.23 12.77
N VAL A 292 0.68 -25.24 11.57
CA VAL A 292 0.98 -26.48 10.85
C VAL A 292 2.31 -27.07 11.32
N SER A 293 3.32 -26.23 11.56
CA SER A 293 4.66 -26.69 11.95
C SER A 293 4.71 -27.33 13.34
N SER A 294 3.74 -27.05 14.22
CA SER A 294 3.64 -27.67 15.55
C SER A 294 3.36 -29.18 15.52
N GLY A 295 2.95 -29.74 14.38
CA GLY A 295 2.61 -31.17 14.25
C GLY A 295 3.23 -31.89 13.04
N SER A 296 4.06 -31.22 12.24
CA SER A 296 4.63 -31.77 10.99
C SER A 296 6.15 -31.90 11.03
N THR A 297 6.72 -32.79 10.21
CA THR A 297 8.18 -32.79 10.03
C THR A 297 8.68 -31.50 9.37
N PRO A 298 9.95 -31.09 9.59
CA PRO A 298 10.51 -29.91 8.94
C PRO A 298 10.44 -30.03 7.40
N GLY A 299 9.69 -29.14 6.75
CA GLY A 299 9.50 -29.12 5.29
C GLY A 299 8.08 -29.44 4.84
N GLU A 300 7.41 -30.43 5.45
CA GLU A 300 6.02 -30.76 5.16
C GLU A 300 5.07 -29.61 5.52
N GLY A 301 5.31 -28.96 6.66
CA GLY A 301 4.46 -27.87 7.13
C GLY A 301 4.50 -26.62 6.23
N VAL A 302 5.63 -26.37 5.56
CA VAL A 302 5.77 -25.26 4.61
C VAL A 302 4.95 -25.56 3.34
N GLY A 303 5.06 -26.78 2.81
CA GLY A 303 4.30 -27.22 1.65
C GLY A 303 2.79 -27.15 1.89
N LEU A 304 2.33 -27.67 3.04
CA LEU A 304 0.92 -27.65 3.39
C LEU A 304 0.39 -26.22 3.61
N THR A 305 1.15 -25.36 4.30
CA THR A 305 0.79 -23.94 4.50
C THR A 305 0.63 -23.23 3.17
N THR A 306 1.59 -23.41 2.25
CA THR A 306 1.57 -22.78 0.94
C THR A 306 0.42 -23.30 0.08
N LEU A 307 0.12 -24.60 0.15
CA LEU A 307 -1.00 -25.22 -0.55
C LEU A 307 -2.35 -24.69 -0.04
N VAL A 308 -2.58 -24.72 1.27
CA VAL A 308 -3.84 -24.26 1.90
C VAL A 308 -4.08 -22.79 1.59
N LEU A 309 -3.06 -21.96 1.78
CA LEU A 309 -3.19 -20.52 1.54
C LEU A 309 -3.32 -20.20 0.05
N GLY A 310 -2.51 -20.83 -0.80
CA GLY A 310 -2.57 -20.64 -2.25
C GLY A 310 -3.94 -21.03 -2.81
N LEU A 311 -4.47 -22.17 -2.39
CA LEU A 311 -5.82 -22.61 -2.76
C LEU A 311 -6.88 -21.62 -2.26
N PHE A 312 -6.81 -21.19 -1.00
CA PHE A 312 -7.72 -20.20 -0.44
C PHE A 312 -7.72 -18.90 -1.26
N LEU A 313 -6.55 -18.35 -1.58
CA LEU A 313 -6.44 -17.11 -2.36
C LEU A 313 -6.94 -17.26 -3.78
N VAL A 314 -6.64 -18.37 -4.45
CA VAL A 314 -7.12 -18.67 -5.82
C VAL A 314 -8.65 -18.77 -5.83
N LEU A 315 -9.21 -19.54 -4.90
CA LEU A 315 -10.67 -19.70 -4.78
C LEU A 315 -11.35 -18.38 -4.42
N LEU A 316 -10.79 -17.61 -3.49
CA LEU A 316 -11.32 -16.30 -3.11
C LEU A 316 -11.28 -15.31 -4.27
N SER A 317 -10.20 -15.32 -5.06
CA SER A 317 -10.07 -14.50 -6.26
C SER A 317 -11.10 -14.86 -7.33
N ALA A 318 -11.28 -16.16 -7.60
CA ALA A 318 -12.25 -16.65 -8.58
C ALA A 318 -13.71 -16.44 -8.13
N ALA A 319 -13.99 -16.59 -6.84
CA ALA A 319 -15.33 -16.49 -6.26
C ALA A 319 -15.62 -15.11 -5.62
N TRP A 320 -14.83 -14.08 -5.95
CA TRP A 320 -14.94 -12.76 -5.31
C TRP A 320 -16.36 -12.17 -5.42
N ARG A 321 -16.90 -12.06 -6.64
CA ARG A 321 -18.25 -11.53 -6.88
C ARG A 321 -19.38 -12.33 -6.18
N PRO A 322 -19.49 -13.66 -6.35
CA PRO A 322 -20.58 -14.40 -5.71
C PRO A 322 -20.51 -14.38 -4.19
N ILE A 323 -19.30 -14.42 -3.59
CA ILE A 323 -19.15 -14.31 -2.14
C ILE A 323 -19.54 -12.91 -1.67
N ARG A 324 -19.06 -11.86 -2.35
CA ARG A 324 -19.41 -10.48 -2.05
C ARG A 324 -20.93 -10.26 -2.06
N ARG A 325 -21.64 -10.78 -3.06
CA ARG A 325 -23.09 -10.64 -3.13
C ARG A 325 -23.78 -11.18 -1.88
N ARG A 326 -23.38 -12.37 -1.42
CA ARG A 326 -23.90 -12.97 -0.18
C ARG A 326 -23.57 -12.12 1.06
N VAL A 327 -22.36 -11.57 1.14
CA VAL A 327 -21.97 -10.68 2.24
C VAL A 327 -22.85 -9.42 2.27
N LEU A 328 -23.15 -8.84 1.11
CA LEU A 328 -24.01 -7.66 0.99
C LEU A 328 -25.48 -7.94 1.32
N GLU A 329 -25.97 -9.14 1.00
CA GLU A 329 -27.33 -9.59 1.36
C GLU A 329 -27.53 -9.69 2.89
N LEU A 330 -26.45 -9.93 3.65
CA LEU A 330 -26.47 -9.99 5.12
C LEU A 330 -26.36 -8.62 5.80
N LEU A 331 -26.00 -7.57 5.06
CA LEU A 331 -25.77 -6.23 5.61
C LEU A 331 -27.05 -5.39 5.64
N PRO A 332 -27.27 -4.55 6.69
CA PRO A 332 -28.39 -3.62 6.73
C PRO A 332 -28.41 -2.67 5.53
N HIS A 333 -29.58 -2.41 4.95
CA HIS A 333 -29.75 -1.57 3.76
C HIS A 333 -29.05 -0.19 3.84
N GLY A 334 -29.03 0.43 5.03
CA GLY A 334 -28.37 1.73 5.24
C GLY A 334 -26.84 1.70 5.07
N LEU A 335 -26.19 0.55 5.30
CA LEU A 335 -24.77 0.33 5.03
C LEU A 335 -24.54 0.02 3.55
N THR A 336 -25.38 -0.82 2.95
CA THR A 336 -25.28 -1.18 1.52
C THR A 336 -25.35 0.05 0.61
N MET A 337 -26.20 1.03 0.93
CA MET A 337 -26.31 2.29 0.19
C MET A 337 -25.06 3.20 0.29
N LYS A 338 -24.15 2.95 1.23
CA LYS A 338 -22.89 3.68 1.38
C LYS A 338 -21.70 2.98 0.73
N LEU A 339 -21.85 1.70 0.41
CA LEU A 339 -20.82 0.86 -0.21
C LEU A 339 -20.87 0.97 -1.75
N PRO A 340 -19.80 0.55 -2.46
CA PRO A 340 -19.82 0.50 -3.93
C PRO A 340 -20.96 -0.40 -4.43
N ALA A 341 -21.57 -0.05 -5.57
CA ALA A 341 -22.69 -0.80 -6.11
C ALA A 341 -22.33 -2.29 -6.32
N ALA A 342 -23.29 -3.18 -6.06
CA ALA A 342 -23.19 -4.56 -6.53
C ALA A 342 -23.48 -4.54 -8.03
N ALA A 343 -22.48 -4.91 -8.84
CA ALA A 343 -22.68 -5.24 -10.25
C ALA A 343 -23.27 -6.65 -10.35
#